data_AF-A0A086QDV4-F1
#
_entry.id   AF-A0A086QDV4-F1
#
_cell.length_a   1.000
_cell.length_b   1.000
_cell.length_c   1.000
_cell.angle_alpha   90.00
_cell.angle_beta   90.00
_cell.angle_gamma   90.00
#
_symmetry.space_group_name_H-M   'P 1'
#
loop_
_entity.id
_entity.type
_entity.pdbx_description
1 polymer ?
#
loop_
_entity_poly.entity_id
_entity_poly.type
_entity_poly.pdbx_seq_one_letter_code
_entity_poly.pdbx_strand_id
1 'polypeptide(L)'
;ESVFETMMALLSLCAELPPSSTTEQLLLLTLAALPWLSSRLWETHRGAVEEVLALSQQISSPASAEALLLRQACLPVRDAPFGTDGEDNSIVASLGLHKSRVETLVEALGFMEQVQWKSKATFRFFQSADLFPLLKPSEAAAARFPVCSLPALTLTVEDLRQIRALPISSGLRLPVSIEKVDVPLSPHDRWILEDHFLTLLYSFRDNVTLCAEALLRVPVDHDQFDYVLVE
;
A
#
# COMPACT_ATOMS: atom_id res chain seq x y z
N GLU A 1 11.63 -7.81 14.22
CA GLU A 1 10.95 -7.53 15.52
C GLU A 1 10.86 -6.03 15.78
N SER A 2 11.97 -5.30 15.97
CA SER A 2 11.97 -3.84 16.20
C SER A 2 11.17 -3.00 15.18
N VAL A 3 11.12 -3.42 13.91
CA VAL A 3 10.27 -2.78 12.88
C VAL A 3 8.78 -2.94 13.24
N PHE A 4 8.34 -4.15 13.58
CA PHE A 4 6.94 -4.40 13.94
C PHE A 4 6.56 -3.69 15.24
N GLU A 5 7.46 -3.63 16.22
CA GLU A 5 7.25 -2.82 17.44
C GLU A 5 7.03 -1.34 17.11
N THR A 6 7.82 -0.80 16.17
CA THR A 6 7.66 0.59 15.70
C THR A 6 6.32 0.79 14.99
N MET A 7 5.92 -0.16 14.13
CA MET A 7 4.62 -0.13 13.44
C MET A 7 3.45 -0.18 14.43
N MET A 8 3.51 -1.09 15.41
CA MET A 8 2.50 -1.21 16.45
C MET A 8 2.42 0.05 17.31
N ALA A 9 3.56 0.61 17.73
CA ALA A 9 3.60 1.87 18.49
C ALA A 9 2.97 3.02 17.70
N LEU A 10 3.26 3.14 16.41
CA LEU A 10 2.66 4.16 15.54
C LEU A 10 1.14 3.97 15.41
N LEU A 11 0.68 2.73 15.22
CA LEU A 11 -0.76 2.43 15.15
C LEU A 11 -1.47 2.67 16.48
N SER A 12 -0.85 2.34 17.61
CA SER A 12 -1.40 2.66 18.94
C SER A 12 -1.57 4.17 19.13
N LEU A 13 -0.59 4.98 18.72
CA LEU A 13 -0.74 6.44 18.74
C LEU A 13 -1.85 6.92 17.80
N CYS A 14 -2.02 6.27 16.63
CA CYS A 14 -3.12 6.59 15.71
C CYS A 14 -4.49 6.25 16.29
N ALA A 15 -4.61 5.19 17.08
CA ALA A 15 -5.86 4.80 17.73
C ALA A 15 -6.33 5.81 18.78
N GLU A 16 -5.43 6.63 19.32
CA GLU A 16 -5.75 7.72 20.25
C GLU A 16 -6.21 9.02 19.55
N LEU A 17 -6.06 9.09 18.22
CA LEU A 17 -6.47 10.25 17.42
C LEU A 17 -7.90 10.09 16.90
N PRO A 18 -8.64 11.21 16.74
CA PRO A 18 -9.93 11.17 16.05
C PRO A 18 -9.73 10.78 14.56
N PRO A 19 -10.71 10.09 13.95
CA PRO A 19 -10.66 9.76 12.53
C PRO A 19 -10.46 11.01 11.67
N SER A 20 -9.38 11.03 10.90
CA SER A 20 -8.96 12.15 10.06
C SER A 20 -8.13 11.68 8.87
N SER A 21 -7.87 12.56 7.90
CA SER A 21 -6.95 12.24 6.80
C SER A 21 -5.54 11.91 7.30
N THR A 22 -5.13 12.44 8.45
CA THR A 22 -3.83 12.12 9.08
C THR A 22 -3.81 10.67 9.56
N THR A 23 -4.85 10.21 10.26
CA THR A 23 -4.92 8.81 10.71
C THR A 23 -4.96 7.84 9.53
N GLU A 24 -5.67 8.19 8.46
CA GLU A 24 -5.69 7.39 7.23
C GLU A 24 -4.31 7.34 6.56
N GLN A 25 -3.58 8.46 6.47
CA GLN A 25 -2.24 8.47 5.86
C GLN A 25 -1.21 7.68 6.68
N LEU A 26 -1.26 7.77 8.00
CA LEU A 26 -0.39 6.99 8.87
C LEU A 26 -0.69 5.49 8.76
N LEU A 27 -1.97 5.14 8.61
CA LEU A 27 -2.41 3.78 8.34
C LEU A 27 -1.87 3.27 7.00
N LEU A 28 -2.02 4.06 5.92
CA LEU A 28 -1.47 3.75 4.61
C LEU A 28 0.03 3.51 4.68
N LEU A 29 0.77 4.45 5.28
CA LEU A 29 2.23 4.40 5.38
C LEU A 29 2.70 3.15 6.13
N THR A 30 2.03 2.80 7.22
CA THR A 30 2.37 1.63 8.02
C THR A 30 2.09 0.34 7.24
N LEU A 31 0.89 0.21 6.69
CA LEU A 31 0.48 -1.02 6.00
C LEU A 31 1.23 -1.21 4.66
N ALA A 32 1.61 -0.13 3.96
CA ALA A 32 2.29 -0.18 2.67
C ALA A 32 3.69 -0.82 2.74
N ALA A 33 4.27 -0.93 3.94
CA ALA A 33 5.53 -1.63 4.15
C ALA A 33 5.39 -3.17 4.13
N LEU A 34 4.21 -3.70 4.48
CA LEU A 34 3.99 -5.14 4.65
C LEU A 34 4.17 -5.97 3.37
N PRO A 35 3.73 -5.52 2.17
CA PRO A 35 3.95 -6.26 0.93
C PRO A 35 5.43 -6.53 0.63
N TRP A 36 6.35 -5.72 1.16
CA TRP A 36 7.80 -5.88 0.98
C TRP A 36 8.43 -6.94 1.90
N LEU A 37 7.69 -7.53 2.84
CA LEU A 37 8.17 -8.68 3.60
C LEU A 37 8.33 -9.89 2.69
N SER A 38 9.41 -10.65 2.84
CA SER A 38 9.53 -11.92 2.13
C SER A 38 8.63 -12.99 2.75
N SER A 39 8.21 -13.99 1.98
CA SER A 39 7.45 -15.14 2.50
C SER A 39 8.07 -15.78 3.74
N ARG A 40 9.39 -15.99 3.75
CA ARG A 40 10.13 -16.53 4.92
C ARG A 40 10.03 -15.65 6.16
N LEU A 41 10.14 -14.33 5.98
CA LEU A 41 10.04 -13.37 7.09
C LEU A 41 8.61 -13.24 7.58
N TRP A 42 7.63 -13.27 6.68
CA TRP A 42 6.22 -13.33 7.03
C TRP A 42 5.90 -14.61 7.83
N GLU A 43 6.37 -15.78 7.40
CA GLU A 43 6.18 -17.03 8.16
C GLU A 43 6.77 -16.95 9.58
N THR A 44 7.95 -16.34 9.72
CA THR A 44 8.64 -16.18 11.02
C THR A 44 7.92 -15.20 11.94
N HIS A 45 7.35 -14.12 11.38
CA HIS A 45 6.73 -13.03 12.13
C HIS A 45 5.22 -12.95 11.91
N ARG A 46 4.57 -14.07 11.58
CA ARG A 46 3.15 -14.12 11.21
C ARG A 46 2.26 -13.47 12.26
N GLY A 47 2.47 -13.81 13.55
CA GLY A 47 1.69 -13.25 14.65
C GLY A 47 1.80 -11.73 14.75
N ALA A 48 3.00 -11.16 14.53
CA ALA A 48 3.18 -9.71 14.54
C ALA A 48 2.48 -9.02 13.36
N VAL A 49 2.46 -9.65 12.18
CA VAL A 49 1.72 -9.14 11.02
C VAL A 49 0.20 -9.18 11.29
N GLU A 50 -0.31 -10.27 11.85
CA GLU A 50 -1.72 -10.40 12.24
C GLU A 50 -2.12 -9.34 13.28
N GLU A 51 -1.24 -9.04 14.23
CA GLU A 51 -1.46 -8.02 15.27
C GLU A 51 -1.50 -6.60 14.67
N VAL A 52 -0.58 -6.28 13.75
CA VAL A 52 -0.58 -5.02 12.99
C VAL A 52 -1.88 -4.87 12.17
N LEU A 53 -2.31 -5.95 11.50
CA LEU A 53 -3.56 -5.95 10.74
C LEU A 53 -4.79 -5.78 11.65
N ALA A 54 -4.82 -6.44 12.82
CA ALA A 54 -5.90 -6.30 13.78
C ALA A 54 -6.00 -4.87 14.34
N LEU A 55 -4.88 -4.24 14.70
CA LEU A 55 -4.84 -2.83 15.12
C LEU A 55 -5.33 -1.90 13.99
N SER A 56 -4.95 -2.18 12.74
CA SER A 56 -5.37 -1.39 11.58
C SER A 56 -6.88 -1.38 11.38
N GLN A 57 -7.55 -2.53 11.62
CA GLN A 57 -9.00 -2.67 11.49
C GLN A 57 -9.74 -1.91 12.59
N GLN A 58 -9.17 -1.79 13.79
CA GLN A 58 -9.76 -1.01 14.88
C GLN A 58 -9.72 0.50 14.61
N ILE A 59 -8.66 0.97 13.95
CA ILE A 59 -8.49 2.38 13.55
C ILE A 59 -9.37 2.72 12.34
N SER A 60 -9.68 1.73 11.50
CA SER A 60 -10.55 1.83 10.33
C SER A 60 -12.04 1.95 10.72
N SER A 61 -12.35 2.90 11.61
CA SER A 61 -13.70 3.37 11.94
C SER A 61 -14.21 4.30 10.83
N PRO A 62 -15.53 4.54 10.63
CA PRO A 62 -16.01 5.27 9.47
C PRO A 62 -15.36 6.66 9.39
N ALA A 63 -14.86 6.98 8.20
CA ALA A 63 -14.20 8.24 7.92
C ALA A 63 -15.06 9.42 8.42
N SER A 64 -14.41 10.43 9.00
CA SER A 64 -15.13 11.61 9.49
C SER A 64 -15.94 12.24 8.35
N ALA A 65 -17.03 12.93 8.68
CA ALA A 65 -17.88 13.58 7.68
C ALA A 65 -17.07 14.54 6.78
N GLU A 66 -16.05 15.20 7.35
CA GLU A 66 -15.11 16.04 6.61
C GLU A 66 -14.25 15.23 5.63
N ALA A 67 -13.67 14.11 6.07
CA ALA A 67 -12.87 13.23 5.21
C ALA A 67 -13.70 12.66 4.05
N LEU A 68 -14.95 12.28 4.31
CA LEU A 68 -15.89 11.82 3.27
C LEU A 68 -16.20 12.92 2.25
N LEU A 69 -16.46 14.15 2.71
CA LEU A 69 -16.71 15.30 1.83
C LEU A 69 -15.48 15.65 0.98
N LEU A 70 -14.30 15.68 1.60
CA LEU A 70 -13.04 15.94 0.89
C LEU A 70 -12.79 14.85 -0.16
N ARG A 71 -13.02 13.59 0.19
CA ARG A 71 -12.88 12.46 -0.74
C ARG A 71 -13.85 12.59 -1.92
N GLN A 72 -15.12 12.92 -1.69
CA GLN A 72 -16.09 13.19 -2.74
C GLN A 72 -15.67 14.37 -3.64
N ALA A 73 -15.10 15.42 -3.05
CA ALA A 73 -14.59 16.57 -3.81
C ALA A 73 -13.39 16.21 -4.71
N CYS A 74 -12.60 15.22 -4.30
CA CYS A 74 -11.43 14.71 -5.03
C CYS A 74 -11.76 13.60 -6.03
N LEU A 75 -13.01 13.16 -6.16
CA LEU A 75 -13.36 12.14 -7.15
C LEU A 75 -13.21 12.68 -8.58
N PRO A 76 -12.58 11.93 -9.50
CA PRO A 76 -12.41 12.35 -10.89
C PRO A 76 -13.75 12.35 -11.65
N VAL A 77 -14.73 11.59 -11.17
CA VAL A 77 -16.08 11.49 -11.73
C VAL A 77 -17.10 11.69 -10.61
N ARG A 78 -18.15 12.46 -10.86
CA ARG A 78 -19.28 12.65 -9.93
C ARG A 78 -20.50 11.93 -10.47
N ASP A 79 -21.18 11.16 -9.62
CA ASP A 79 -22.52 10.69 -9.94
C ASP A 79 -23.47 11.89 -10.00
N ALA A 80 -24.34 11.93 -11.02
CA ALA A 80 -25.33 12.98 -11.15
C ALA A 80 -26.36 12.86 -9.99
N PRO A 81 -26.77 13.97 -9.35
CA PRO A 81 -27.61 13.92 -8.14
C PRO A 81 -29.07 13.50 -8.39
N PHE A 82 -29.48 13.22 -9.63
CA PHE A 82 -30.86 12.91 -9.99
C PHE A 82 -30.94 11.77 -11.01
N GLY A 83 -30.83 10.54 -10.49
CA GLY A 83 -31.17 9.32 -11.20
C GLY A 83 -31.78 8.36 -10.20
N THR A 84 -33.09 8.43 -10.01
CA THR A 84 -33.86 7.32 -9.45
C THR A 84 -33.74 6.18 -10.45
N ASP A 85 -32.90 5.18 -10.17
CA ASP A 85 -33.14 3.76 -10.45
C ASP A 85 -31.87 2.93 -10.18
N GLY A 86 -31.96 2.01 -9.20
CA GLY A 86 -31.14 0.81 -9.11
C GLY A 86 -29.74 0.96 -8.47
N GLU A 87 -29.57 0.31 -7.31
CA GLU A 87 -28.33 0.22 -6.53
C GLU A 87 -27.14 -0.48 -7.23
N ASP A 88 -27.26 -0.88 -8.51
CA ASP A 88 -26.29 -1.79 -9.17
C ASP A 88 -25.39 -1.16 -10.24
N ASN A 89 -25.54 0.12 -10.62
CA ASN A 89 -24.79 0.73 -11.74
C ASN A 89 -24.23 2.15 -11.44
N SER A 90 -23.76 2.39 -10.22
CA SER A 90 -23.00 3.63 -9.97
C SER A 90 -21.67 3.58 -10.75
N ILE A 91 -21.38 4.62 -11.54
CA ILE A 91 -20.11 4.76 -12.25
C ILE A 91 -18.95 4.80 -11.24
N VAL A 92 -19.20 5.32 -10.03
CA VAL A 92 -18.25 5.32 -8.91
C VAL A 92 -17.98 3.89 -8.42
N ALA A 93 -18.98 3.01 -8.42
CA ALA A 93 -18.82 1.61 -8.07
C ALA A 93 -18.02 0.85 -9.14
N SER A 94 -18.40 0.99 -10.41
CA SER A 94 -17.76 0.28 -11.53
C SER A 94 -16.30 0.71 -11.75
N LEU A 95 -15.99 1.98 -11.51
CA LEU A 95 -14.62 2.50 -11.57
C LEU A 95 -13.80 2.28 -10.28
N GLY A 96 -14.32 1.56 -9.30
CA GLY A 96 -13.63 1.32 -8.02
C GLY A 96 -13.43 2.56 -7.14
N LEU A 97 -13.97 3.71 -7.54
CA LEU A 97 -13.78 5.01 -6.87
C LEU A 97 -14.41 5.07 -5.47
N HIS A 98 -15.33 4.15 -5.18
CA HIS A 98 -15.91 3.93 -3.85
C HIS A 98 -14.90 3.38 -2.83
N LYS A 99 -13.74 2.87 -3.26
CA LYS A 99 -12.70 2.34 -2.37
C LYS A 99 -11.54 3.31 -2.16
N SER A 100 -11.10 3.49 -0.92
CA SER A 100 -9.91 4.29 -0.60
C SER A 100 -8.66 3.47 -0.92
N ARG A 101 -7.52 4.14 -1.16
CA ARG A 101 -6.24 3.44 -1.34
C ARG A 101 -5.91 2.52 -0.15
N VAL A 102 -6.29 2.90 1.08
CA VAL A 102 -6.12 2.09 2.29
C VAL A 102 -7.02 0.86 2.25
N GLU A 103 -8.30 0.99 1.89
CA GLU A 103 -9.20 -0.17 1.75
C GLU A 103 -8.67 -1.15 0.70
N THR A 104 -8.21 -0.64 -0.46
CA THR A 104 -7.61 -1.51 -1.48
C THR A 104 -6.31 -2.19 -1.02
N LEU A 105 -5.55 -1.54 -0.13
CA LEU A 105 -4.35 -2.13 0.49
C LEU A 105 -4.73 -3.24 1.48
N VAL A 106 -5.71 -3.01 2.34
CA VAL A 106 -6.18 -4.02 3.30
C VAL A 106 -6.70 -5.25 2.55
N GLU A 107 -7.47 -5.05 1.48
CA GLU A 107 -7.90 -6.13 0.59
C GLU A 107 -6.70 -6.87 -0.03
N ALA A 108 -5.74 -6.14 -0.59
CA ALA A 108 -4.51 -6.71 -1.14
C ALA A 108 -3.74 -7.56 -0.11
N LEU A 109 -3.61 -7.08 1.13
CA LEU A 109 -2.94 -7.81 2.21
C LEU A 109 -3.70 -9.09 2.59
N GLY A 110 -5.03 -9.06 2.61
CA GLY A 110 -5.85 -10.26 2.78
C GLY A 110 -5.62 -11.31 1.67
N PHE A 111 -5.48 -10.87 0.42
CA PHE A 111 -5.09 -11.76 -0.67
C PHE A 111 -3.66 -12.28 -0.53
N MET A 112 -2.71 -11.45 -0.07
CA MET A 112 -1.33 -11.89 0.18
C MET A 112 -1.27 -13.02 1.21
N GLU A 113 -2.07 -12.94 2.28
CA GLU A 113 -2.15 -14.00 3.28
C GLU A 113 -2.59 -15.33 2.65
N GLN A 114 -3.62 -15.30 1.79
CA GLN A 114 -4.13 -16.49 1.09
C GLN A 114 -3.09 -17.15 0.18
N VAL A 115 -2.20 -16.36 -0.44
CA VAL A 115 -1.15 -16.85 -1.33
C VAL A 115 0.20 -17.05 -0.63
N GLN A 116 0.23 -17.09 0.71
CA GLN A 116 1.44 -17.27 1.51
C GLN A 116 2.53 -16.21 1.24
N TRP A 117 2.10 -14.96 1.10
CA TRP A 117 2.97 -13.79 0.89
C TRP A 117 3.87 -13.86 -0.35
N LYS A 118 3.47 -14.67 -1.35
CA LYS A 118 4.14 -14.74 -2.65
C LYS A 118 3.61 -13.62 -3.53
N SER A 119 4.51 -12.92 -4.21
CA SER A 119 4.17 -11.83 -5.14
C SER A 119 5.02 -11.96 -6.40
N LYS A 120 4.41 -11.71 -7.55
CA LYS A 120 5.08 -11.67 -8.86
C LYS A 120 5.61 -10.27 -9.19
N ALA A 121 5.04 -9.23 -8.59
CA ALA A 121 5.44 -7.84 -8.80
C ALA A 121 6.70 -7.43 -8.01
N THR A 122 7.14 -8.21 -7.02
CA THR A 122 8.28 -7.85 -6.16
C THR A 122 9.57 -8.59 -6.52
N PHE A 123 10.60 -7.84 -6.94
CA PHE A 123 11.94 -8.38 -7.19
C PHE A 123 12.79 -8.36 -5.91
N ARG A 124 13.04 -9.55 -5.36
CA ARG A 124 13.74 -9.72 -4.09
C ARG A 124 15.15 -10.23 -4.33
N PHE A 125 16.02 -9.36 -4.84
CA PHE A 125 17.41 -9.71 -5.16
C PHE A 125 18.18 -10.34 -3.99
N PHE A 126 17.86 -9.92 -2.76
CA PHE A 126 18.46 -10.49 -1.56
C PHE A 126 18.14 -11.97 -1.32
N GLN A 127 17.14 -12.54 -2.01
CA GLN A 127 16.80 -13.96 -1.94
C GLN A 127 17.50 -14.80 -3.02
N SER A 128 18.20 -14.17 -3.97
CA SER A 128 18.94 -14.88 -5.01
C SER A 128 19.97 -15.82 -4.38
N ALA A 129 20.07 -17.05 -4.91
CA ALA A 129 21.02 -18.05 -4.42
C ALA A 129 22.48 -17.56 -4.49
N ASP A 130 22.80 -16.71 -5.46
CA ASP A 130 24.15 -16.18 -5.68
C ASP A 130 24.46 -14.97 -4.79
N LEU A 131 23.45 -14.12 -4.51
CA LEU A 131 23.63 -12.87 -3.76
C LEU A 131 23.39 -13.06 -2.25
N PHE A 132 22.49 -13.96 -1.86
CA PHE A 132 22.16 -14.18 -0.46
C PHE A 132 23.37 -14.57 0.41
N PRO A 133 24.32 -15.42 -0.04
CA PRO A 133 25.53 -15.72 0.72
C PRO A 133 26.42 -14.49 0.95
N LEU A 134 26.42 -13.53 0.02
CA LEU A 134 27.20 -12.30 0.12
C LEU A 134 26.56 -11.29 1.08
N LEU A 135 25.24 -11.35 1.24
CA LEU A 135 24.48 -10.47 2.13
C LEU A 135 24.42 -11.00 3.57
N LYS A 136 24.71 -12.29 3.79
CA LYS A 136 24.85 -12.82 5.13
C LYS A 136 26.06 -12.17 5.81
N PRO A 137 25.88 -11.52 6.97
CA PRO A 137 27.02 -11.04 7.73
C PRO A 137 27.91 -12.24 8.06
N SER A 138 29.21 -12.15 7.77
CA SER A 138 30.17 -13.17 8.19
C SER A 138 30.13 -13.32 9.71
N GLU A 139 30.41 -14.50 10.26
CA GLU A 139 30.37 -14.71 11.73
C GLU A 139 31.25 -13.70 12.49
N ALA A 140 32.37 -13.30 11.89
CA ALA A 140 33.25 -12.25 12.41
C ALA A 140 32.66 -10.82 12.32
N ALA A 141 31.82 -10.54 11.32
CA ALA A 141 31.11 -9.27 11.18
C ALA A 141 29.85 -9.21 12.05
N ALA A 142 29.12 -10.32 12.20
CA ALA A 142 27.93 -10.42 13.07
C ALA A 142 28.29 -10.20 14.55
N ALA A 143 29.48 -10.61 14.98
CA ALA A 143 30.01 -10.31 16.31
C ALA A 143 30.43 -8.83 16.50
N ARG A 144 30.72 -8.11 15.41
CA ARG A 144 31.18 -6.71 15.43
C ARG A 144 30.07 -5.70 15.15
N PHE A 145 29.04 -6.09 14.40
CA PHE A 145 27.88 -5.29 14.05
C PHE A 145 26.63 -6.11 14.37
N PRO A 146 26.08 -6.00 15.60
CA PRO A 146 24.84 -6.65 15.95
C PRO A 146 23.72 -6.17 15.01
N VAL A 147 22.72 -7.02 14.82
CA VAL A 147 21.50 -6.70 14.05
C VAL A 147 21.01 -5.30 14.44
N CYS A 148 20.93 -4.39 13.48
CA CYS A 148 20.48 -3.02 13.73
C CYS A 148 19.06 -3.03 14.33
N SER A 149 18.94 -2.64 15.59
CA SER A 149 17.66 -2.36 16.23
C SER A 149 17.24 -0.94 15.88
N LEU A 150 16.02 -0.75 15.40
CA LEU A 150 15.44 0.59 15.29
C LEU A 150 15.32 1.21 16.69
N PRO A 151 15.62 2.52 16.85
CA PRO A 151 15.35 3.21 18.10
C PRO A 151 13.85 3.23 18.37
N ALA A 152 13.48 3.24 19.65
CA ALA A 152 12.07 3.36 20.04
C ALA A 152 11.48 4.66 19.47
N LEU A 153 10.23 4.59 19.01
CA LEU A 153 9.51 5.74 18.48
C LEU A 153 9.31 6.77 19.60
N THR A 154 9.83 7.99 19.41
CA THR A 154 9.71 9.09 20.38
C THR A 154 8.56 10.05 20.08
N LEU A 155 7.73 9.73 19.08
CA LEU A 155 6.59 10.55 18.69
C LEU A 155 5.50 10.52 19.75
N THR A 156 4.87 11.66 19.99
CA THR A 156 3.70 11.80 20.85
C THR A 156 2.44 12.04 20.04
N VAL A 157 1.27 11.84 20.66
CA VAL A 157 -0.02 12.15 20.03
C VAL A 157 -0.10 13.63 19.64
N GLU A 158 0.51 14.52 20.41
CA GLU A 158 0.52 15.96 20.11
C GLU A 158 1.33 16.28 18.86
N ASP A 159 2.43 15.58 18.63
CA ASP A 159 3.22 15.70 17.40
C ASP A 159 2.37 15.28 16.19
N LEU A 160 1.59 14.20 16.32
CA LEU A 160 0.71 13.72 15.25
C LEU A 160 -0.46 14.68 14.97
N ARG A 161 -1.00 15.37 15.99
CA ARG A 161 -2.06 16.38 15.81
C ARG A 161 -1.63 17.60 15.00
N GLN A 162 -0.33 17.91 14.99
CA GLN A 162 0.21 19.01 14.21
C GLN A 162 0.31 18.70 12.72
N ILE A 163 0.22 17.42 12.33
CA ILE A 163 0.30 16.98 10.95
C ILE A 163 -1.00 17.33 10.22
N ARG A 164 -0.88 18.15 9.18
CA ARG A 164 -1.97 18.43 8.23
C ARG A 164 -1.80 17.56 6.99
N ALA A 165 -2.41 16.39 7.00
CA ALA A 165 -2.42 15.47 5.87
C ALA A 165 -3.52 15.83 4.86
N LEU A 166 -3.26 15.59 3.58
CA LEU A 166 -4.27 15.63 2.52
C LEU A 166 -5.11 14.35 2.55
N PRO A 167 -6.38 14.40 2.08
CA PRO A 167 -7.19 13.19 1.94
C PRO A 167 -6.51 12.19 1.00
N ILE A 168 -6.61 10.90 1.33
CA ILE A 168 -6.09 9.83 0.48
C ILE A 168 -6.94 9.73 -0.79
N SER A 169 -6.28 9.63 -1.94
CA SER A 169 -6.94 9.43 -3.22
C SER A 169 -7.67 8.08 -3.27
N SER A 170 -8.86 8.06 -3.87
CA SER A 170 -9.47 6.80 -4.31
C SER A 170 -8.67 6.21 -5.47
N GLY A 171 -8.60 4.88 -5.53
CA GLY A 171 -8.06 4.19 -6.72
C GLY A 171 -9.07 4.28 -7.87
N LEU A 172 -8.62 4.72 -9.04
CA LEU A 172 -9.39 4.57 -10.27
C LEU A 172 -9.16 3.15 -10.81
N ARG A 173 -10.19 2.51 -11.35
CA ARG A 173 -10.13 1.20 -12.02
C ARG A 173 -10.83 1.27 -13.35
N LEU A 174 -10.10 1.11 -14.45
CA LEU A 174 -10.71 1.12 -15.78
C LEU A 174 -11.24 -0.29 -16.10
N PRO A 175 -12.53 -0.45 -16.49
CA PRO A 175 -13.13 -1.76 -16.78
C PRO A 175 -12.36 -2.55 -17.85
N VAL A 176 -11.80 -1.83 -18.82
CA VAL A 176 -11.02 -2.38 -19.94
C VAL A 176 -9.73 -3.08 -19.47
N SER A 177 -9.20 -2.74 -18.28
CA SER A 177 -8.00 -3.38 -17.74
C SER A 177 -8.21 -4.86 -17.40
N ILE A 178 -9.46 -5.30 -17.21
CA ILE A 178 -9.79 -6.67 -16.76
C ILE A 178 -10.32 -7.53 -17.91
N GLU A 179 -11.08 -6.96 -18.85
CA GLU A 179 -11.81 -7.73 -19.87
C GLU A 179 -10.92 -8.33 -20.98
N LYS A 180 -9.69 -7.83 -21.16
CA LYS A 180 -8.81 -8.22 -22.28
C LYS A 180 -7.77 -9.27 -21.94
N VAL A 181 -7.70 -9.74 -20.70
CA VAL A 181 -6.64 -10.66 -20.26
C VAL A 181 -7.25 -11.88 -19.57
N ASP A 182 -6.83 -13.07 -20.01
CA ASP A 182 -7.33 -14.35 -19.50
C ASP A 182 -7.00 -14.57 -18.01
N VAL A 183 -5.84 -14.07 -17.57
CA VAL A 183 -5.38 -14.15 -16.17
C VAL A 183 -5.14 -12.74 -15.64
N PRO A 184 -6.01 -12.21 -14.77
CA PRO A 184 -5.79 -10.91 -14.17
C PRO A 184 -4.64 -10.95 -13.17
N LEU A 185 -3.93 -9.82 -13.05
CA LEU A 185 -3.01 -9.55 -11.96
C LEU A 185 -3.75 -9.74 -10.64
N SER A 186 -3.06 -10.35 -9.69
CA SER A 186 -3.57 -10.45 -8.33
C SER A 186 -3.76 -9.04 -7.74
N PRO A 187 -4.73 -8.83 -6.83
CA PRO A 187 -4.97 -7.52 -6.24
C PRO A 187 -3.73 -6.91 -5.57
N HIS A 188 -2.89 -7.74 -4.96
CA HIS A 188 -1.66 -7.28 -4.30
C HIS A 188 -0.54 -6.95 -5.27
N ASP A 189 -0.33 -7.75 -6.33
CA ASP A 189 0.68 -7.43 -7.34
C ASP A 189 0.31 -6.13 -8.06
N ARG A 190 -0.97 -5.94 -8.37
CA ARG A 190 -1.49 -4.69 -8.93
C ARG A 190 -1.28 -3.51 -7.97
N TRP A 191 -1.63 -3.67 -6.69
CA TRP A 191 -1.48 -2.61 -5.69
C TRP A 191 -0.02 -2.15 -5.56
N ILE A 192 0.93 -3.10 -5.55
CA ILE A 192 2.38 -2.84 -5.48
C ILE A 192 2.87 -2.11 -6.74
N LEU A 193 2.42 -2.53 -7.91
CA LEU A 193 2.82 -1.90 -9.19
C LEU A 193 2.36 -0.45 -9.28
N GLU A 194 1.11 -0.20 -8.92
CA GLU A 194 0.56 1.17 -8.88
C GLU A 194 1.34 2.05 -7.91
N ASP A 195 1.69 1.52 -6.73
CA ASP A 195 2.49 2.26 -5.74
C ASP A 195 3.86 2.64 -6.31
N HIS A 196 4.47 1.71 -7.03
CA HIS A 196 5.75 1.92 -7.69
C HIS A 196 5.66 2.94 -8.82
N PHE A 197 4.62 2.87 -9.66
CA PHE A 197 4.38 3.85 -10.73
C PHE A 197 4.15 5.25 -10.18
N LEU A 198 3.34 5.40 -9.13
CA LEU A 198 3.14 6.70 -8.46
C LEU A 198 4.46 7.26 -7.93
N THR A 199 5.32 6.41 -7.36
CA THR A 199 6.66 6.79 -6.90
C THR A 199 7.54 7.27 -8.06
N LEU A 200 7.53 6.57 -9.20
CA LEU A 200 8.28 6.96 -10.40
C LEU A 200 7.76 8.29 -10.99
N LEU A 201 6.45 8.43 -11.13
CA LEU A 201 5.81 9.66 -11.60
C LEU A 201 6.20 10.86 -10.73
N TYR A 202 6.18 10.69 -9.41
CA TYR A 202 6.60 11.74 -8.48
C TYR A 202 8.09 12.08 -8.60
N SER A 203 8.93 11.05 -8.71
CA SER A 203 10.40 11.20 -8.75
C SER A 203 10.90 11.85 -10.03
N PHE A 204 10.24 11.58 -11.16
CA PHE A 204 10.64 12.08 -12.48
C PHE A 204 9.67 13.11 -13.07
N ARG A 205 8.79 13.71 -12.24
CA ARG A 205 7.76 14.67 -12.67
C ARG A 205 8.27 15.83 -13.53
N ASP A 206 9.52 16.24 -13.31
CA ASP A 206 10.15 17.37 -13.99
C ASP A 206 10.82 16.98 -15.32
N ASN A 207 10.91 15.67 -15.63
CA ASN A 207 11.50 15.15 -16.86
C ASN A 207 10.67 14.00 -17.44
N VAL A 208 9.77 14.35 -18.36
CA VAL A 208 8.84 13.41 -19.01
C VAL A 208 9.57 12.27 -19.72
N THR A 209 10.71 12.53 -20.37
CA THR A 209 11.46 11.51 -21.10
C THR A 209 12.05 10.47 -20.16
N LEU A 210 12.70 10.89 -19.07
CA LEU A 210 13.23 9.98 -18.07
C LEU A 210 12.11 9.24 -17.33
N CYS A 211 10.99 9.93 -17.07
CA CYS A 211 9.82 9.31 -16.46
C CYS A 211 9.26 8.18 -17.32
N ALA A 212 9.06 8.43 -18.62
CA ALA A 212 8.58 7.41 -19.55
C ALA A 212 9.58 6.24 -19.68
N GLU A 213 10.87 6.53 -19.77
CA GLU A 213 11.92 5.51 -19.83
C GLU A 213 11.95 4.65 -18.55
N ALA A 214 11.77 5.26 -17.38
CA ALA A 214 11.72 4.54 -16.10
C ALA A 214 10.48 3.64 -15.99
N LEU A 215 9.31 4.16 -16.38
CA LEU A 215 8.04 3.42 -16.37
C LEU A 215 8.08 2.20 -17.30
N LEU A 216 8.55 2.38 -18.54
CA LEU A 216 8.62 1.31 -19.54
C LEU A 216 9.70 0.25 -19.22
N ARG A 217 10.60 0.51 -18.27
CA ARG A 217 11.66 -0.41 -17.84
C ARG A 217 11.32 -1.17 -16.56
N VAL A 218 10.15 -0.98 -15.98
CA VAL A 218 9.71 -1.78 -14.84
C VAL A 218 9.63 -3.24 -15.28
N PRO A 219 10.40 -4.16 -14.68
CA PRO A 219 10.62 -5.49 -15.23
C PRO A 219 9.47 -6.45 -14.89
N VAL A 220 8.22 -6.14 -15.26
CA VAL A 220 7.07 -7.02 -15.03
C VAL A 220 6.60 -7.63 -16.34
N ASP A 221 6.71 -8.96 -16.41
CA ASP A 221 6.24 -9.75 -17.54
C ASP A 221 4.80 -10.21 -17.28
N HIS A 222 3.83 -9.36 -17.63
CA HIS A 222 2.40 -9.66 -17.48
C HIS A 222 1.56 -8.92 -18.53
N ASP A 223 0.58 -9.60 -19.14
CA ASP A 223 -0.26 -9.05 -20.21
C ASP A 223 -1.09 -7.82 -19.81
N GLN A 224 -1.35 -7.66 -18.51
CA GLN A 224 -2.02 -6.48 -17.94
C GLN A 224 -1.10 -5.28 -17.68
N PHE A 225 0.22 -5.42 -17.79
CA PHE A 225 1.17 -4.37 -17.40
C PHE A 225 0.87 -3.03 -18.10
N ASP A 226 0.73 -3.04 -19.42
CA ASP A 226 0.46 -1.83 -20.20
C ASP A 226 -0.88 -1.17 -19.82
N TYR A 227 -1.88 -1.97 -19.46
CA TYR A 227 -3.18 -1.46 -19.03
C TYR A 227 -3.10 -0.78 -17.67
N VAL A 228 -2.37 -1.36 -16.71
CA VAL A 228 -2.15 -0.77 -15.38
C VAL A 228 -1.25 0.47 -15.47
N LEU A 229 -0.34 0.52 -16.44
CA LEU A 229 0.52 1.69 -16.65
C LEU A 229 -0.25 2.90 -17.23
N VAL A 230 -1.22 2.63 -18.12
CA VAL A 230 -2.07 3.67 -18.72
C VAL A 230 -3.12 4.19 -17.74
N GLU A 231 -3.63 3.32 -16.88
CA GLU A 231 -4.55 3.65 -15.79
C GLU A 231 -3.91 4.52 -14.71
#